data_AF-A0A5B0Q378-F1
#
_entry.id   AF-A0A5B0Q378-F1
#
_cell.length_a   1.000
_cell.length_b   1.000
_cell.length_c   1.000
_cell.angle_alpha   90.00
_cell.angle_beta   90.00
_cell.angle_gamma   90.00
#
_symmetry.space_group_name_H-M   'P 1'
#
loop_
_entity.id
_entity.type
_entity.pdbx_description
1 polymer ?
#
loop_
_entity_poly.entity_id
_entity_poly.type
_entity_poly.pdbx_seq_one_letter_code
_entity_poly.pdbx_strand_id
1 'polypeptide(L)'
;MNQTEIDHQVATNSAMRARMCYARLVMVHYYAHKSNKDSQWAEIDERLAVLRGSSYDFQLHHAVLVLNKDFSLFSQGKKYTDISKEDFTVPNLEDVQRSIESGIVPVTLR
;
A
#
# COMPACT_ATOMS: atom_id res chain seq x y z
N MET A 1 -20.04 -4.26 -18.70
CA MET A 1 -19.76 -3.20 -17.72
C MET A 1 -19.39 -1.95 -18.48
N ASN A 2 -20.11 -0.85 -18.29
CA ASN A 2 -19.87 0.43 -18.96
C ASN A 2 -18.90 1.32 -18.15
N GLN A 3 -18.43 2.43 -18.72
CA GLN A 3 -17.46 3.33 -18.07
C GLN A 3 -17.98 3.86 -16.72
N THR A 4 -19.25 4.23 -16.63
CA THR A 4 -19.88 4.73 -15.40
C THR A 4 -19.88 3.68 -14.29
N GLU A 5 -20.14 2.41 -14.61
CA GLU A 5 -20.09 1.30 -13.66
C GLU A 5 -18.66 1.02 -13.18
N ILE A 6 -17.68 1.13 -14.08
CA ILE A 6 -16.24 1.03 -13.74
C ILE A 6 -15.87 2.15 -12.78
N ASP A 7 -16.18 3.40 -13.12
CA ASP A 7 -15.84 4.57 -12.31
C ASP A 7 -16.51 4.50 -10.94
N HIS A 8 -17.77 4.06 -10.88
CA HIS A 8 -18.48 3.82 -9.63
C HIS A 8 -17.79 2.75 -8.78
N GLN A 9 -17.41 1.60 -9.37
CA GLN A 9 -16.70 0.55 -8.62
C GLN A 9 -15.32 1.03 -8.15
N VAL A 10 -14.59 1.76 -8.97
CA VAL A 10 -13.29 2.33 -8.62
C VAL A 10 -13.43 3.34 -7.48
N ALA A 11 -14.46 4.18 -7.51
CA ALA A 11 -14.72 5.19 -6.49
C ALA A 11 -15.17 4.57 -5.15
N THR A 12 -16.04 3.55 -5.20
CA THR A 12 -16.67 2.98 -4.00
C THR A 12 -15.87 1.85 -3.36
N ASN A 13 -14.95 1.21 -4.09
CA ASN A 13 -14.18 0.08 -3.59
C ASN A 13 -12.80 0.49 -3.01
N SER A 14 -12.85 1.25 -1.92
CA SER A 14 -11.64 1.72 -1.20
C SER A 14 -10.75 0.55 -0.74
N ALA A 15 -11.34 -0.57 -0.33
CA ALA A 15 -10.62 -1.76 0.08
C ALA A 15 -9.82 -2.39 -1.07
N MET A 16 -10.41 -2.51 -2.27
CA MET A 16 -9.69 -3.01 -3.43
C MET A 16 -8.57 -2.06 -3.86
N ARG A 17 -8.81 -0.74 -3.79
CA ARG A 17 -7.79 0.26 -4.07
C ARG A 17 -6.58 0.09 -3.14
N ALA A 18 -6.80 -0.02 -1.83
CA ALA A 18 -5.73 -0.26 -0.87
C ALA A 18 -4.96 -1.57 -1.16
N ARG A 19 -5.65 -2.65 -1.54
CA ARG A 19 -5.02 -3.93 -1.91
C ARG A 19 -4.15 -3.81 -3.16
N MET A 20 -4.61 -3.10 -4.19
CA MET A 20 -3.84 -2.90 -5.42
C MET A 20 -2.60 -2.04 -5.18
N CYS A 21 -2.73 -0.95 -4.41
CA CYS A 21 -1.61 -0.12 -3.99
C CYS A 21 -0.59 -0.93 -3.17
N TYR A 22 -1.07 -1.76 -2.24
CA TYR A 22 -0.22 -2.62 -1.44
C TYR A 22 0.56 -3.62 -2.30
N ALA A 23 -0.11 -4.32 -3.21
CA ALA A 23 0.53 -5.27 -4.12
C ALA A 23 1.60 -4.59 -4.97
N ARG A 24 1.33 -3.38 -5.51
CA ARG A 24 2.31 -2.60 -6.26
C ARG A 24 3.53 -2.25 -5.43
N LEU A 25 3.35 -1.76 -4.19
CA LEU A 25 4.45 -1.42 -3.30
C LEU A 25 5.33 -2.63 -3.00
N VAL A 26 4.75 -3.79 -2.68
CA VAL A 26 5.54 -5.00 -2.36
C VAL A 26 6.31 -5.50 -3.57
N MET A 27 5.69 -5.56 -4.75
CA MET A 27 6.40 -5.98 -5.98
C MET A 27 7.58 -5.06 -6.28
N VAL A 28 7.37 -3.74 -6.23
CA VAL A 28 8.41 -2.75 -6.52
C VAL A 28 9.55 -2.81 -5.49
N HIS A 29 9.22 -2.90 -4.20
CA HIS A 29 10.20 -3.10 -3.13
C HIS A 29 11.03 -4.37 -3.36
N TYR A 30 10.37 -5.49 -3.66
CA TYR A 30 11.04 -6.76 -3.92
C TYR A 30 12.05 -6.67 -5.07
N TYR A 31 11.68 -6.07 -6.20
CA TYR A 31 12.58 -5.91 -7.34
C TYR A 31 13.70 -4.89 -7.12
N ALA A 32 13.42 -3.80 -6.38
CA ALA A 32 14.42 -2.77 -6.10
C ALA A 32 15.53 -3.28 -5.16
N HIS A 33 15.16 -4.08 -4.16
CA HIS A 33 16.04 -4.48 -3.07
C HIS A 33 16.52 -5.94 -3.15
N LYS A 34 15.97 -6.75 -4.08
CA LYS A 34 16.27 -8.19 -4.21
C LYS A 34 16.21 -8.90 -2.87
N SER A 35 15.04 -8.93 -2.26
CA SER A 35 14.81 -9.63 -0.99
C SER A 35 15.34 -11.07 -1.03
N ASN A 36 15.87 -11.54 0.09
CA ASN A 36 16.35 -12.91 0.26
C ASN A 36 15.21 -13.95 0.33
N LYS A 37 13.95 -13.53 0.27
CA LYS A 37 12.79 -14.42 0.23
C LYS A 37 12.66 -15.03 -1.17
N ASP A 38 12.28 -16.30 -1.25
CA ASP A 38 12.15 -17.04 -2.51
C ASP A 38 11.13 -16.43 -3.49
N SER A 39 10.20 -15.61 -2.99
CA SER A 39 9.18 -14.96 -3.80
C SER A 39 8.58 -13.73 -3.11
N GLN A 40 8.24 -12.71 -3.90
CA GLN A 40 7.41 -11.58 -3.49
C GLN A 40 6.07 -12.03 -2.88
N TRP A 41 5.53 -13.17 -3.31
CA TRP A 41 4.28 -13.72 -2.79
C TRP A 41 4.40 -14.16 -1.34
N ALA A 42 5.58 -14.67 -0.93
CA ALA A 42 5.81 -15.06 0.46
C ALA A 42 5.75 -13.84 1.40
N GLU A 43 6.29 -12.69 0.97
CA GLU A 43 6.20 -11.44 1.75
C GLU A 43 4.77 -10.89 1.83
N ILE A 44 4.03 -10.99 0.71
CA ILE A 44 2.62 -10.59 0.67
C ILE A 44 1.80 -11.46 1.62
N ASP A 45 1.94 -12.78 1.54
CA ASP A 45 1.15 -13.74 2.33
C ASP A 45 1.40 -13.62 3.83
N GLU A 46 2.67 -13.48 4.24
CA GLU A 46 3.07 -13.29 5.64
C GLU A 46 2.41 -12.04 6.23
N ARG A 47 2.51 -10.91 5.52
CA ARG A 47 1.93 -9.64 5.97
C ARG A 47 0.40 -9.65 5.92
N LEU A 48 -0.21 -10.29 4.91
CA LEU A 48 -1.67 -10.47 4.85
C LEU A 48 -2.19 -11.35 6.00
N ALA A 49 -1.43 -12.35 6.44
CA ALA A 49 -1.79 -13.17 7.59
C ALA A 49 -1.85 -12.32 8.87
N VAL A 50 -0.85 -11.45 9.09
CA VAL A 50 -0.85 -10.51 10.22
C VAL A 50 -2.04 -9.55 10.15
N LEU A 51 -2.28 -8.94 8.98
CA LEU A 51 -3.38 -7.99 8.79
C LEU A 51 -4.76 -8.61 9.08
N ARG A 52 -4.98 -9.87 8.66
CA ARG A 52 -6.24 -10.59 8.93
C ARG A 52 -6.50 -10.82 10.42
N GLY A 53 -5.46 -11.00 11.21
CA GLY A 53 -5.55 -11.16 12.67
C GLY A 53 -5.58 -9.85 13.46
N SER A 54 -5.40 -8.71 12.78
CA SER A 54 -5.26 -7.40 13.42
C SER A 54 -6.61 -6.70 13.64
N SER A 55 -6.65 -5.73 14.56
CA SER A 55 -7.83 -4.92 14.83
C SER A 55 -8.26 -4.09 13.61
N TYR A 56 -9.52 -3.63 13.62
CA TYR A 56 -10.04 -2.76 12.56
C TYR A 56 -9.20 -1.49 12.39
N ASP A 57 -8.86 -0.82 13.50
CA ASP A 57 -8.04 0.40 13.46
C ASP A 57 -6.67 0.14 12.84
N PHE A 58 -6.04 -1.00 13.17
CA PHE A 58 -4.79 -1.39 12.55
C PHE A 58 -4.91 -1.57 11.04
N GLN A 59 -5.96 -2.26 10.59
CA GLN A 59 -6.23 -2.45 9.17
C GLN A 59 -6.50 -1.12 8.44
N LEU A 60 -7.23 -0.20 9.09
CA LEU A 60 -7.52 1.13 8.56
C LEU A 60 -6.24 1.96 8.43
N HIS A 61 -5.44 2.08 9.48
CA HIS A 61 -4.19 2.83 9.46
C HIS A 61 -3.19 2.24 8.45
N HIS A 62 -3.10 0.92 8.35
CA HIS A 62 -2.33 0.26 7.30
C HIS A 62 -2.79 0.66 5.90
N ALA A 63 -4.10 0.62 5.62
CA ALA A 63 -4.64 1.00 4.32
C ALA A 63 -4.33 2.46 3.97
N VAL A 64 -4.45 3.37 4.93
CA VAL A 64 -4.12 4.79 4.76
C VAL A 64 -2.64 4.99 4.42
N LEU A 65 -1.73 4.35 5.18
CA LEU A 65 -0.29 4.46 4.94
C LEU A 65 0.10 3.91 3.57
N VAL A 66 -0.49 2.78 3.17
CA VAL A 66 -0.30 2.19 1.84
C VAL A 66 -0.74 3.15 0.75
N LEU A 67 -1.96 3.69 0.85
CA LEU A 67 -2.50 4.62 -0.15
C LEU A 67 -1.64 5.88 -0.27
N ASN A 68 -1.24 6.47 0.86
CA ASN A 68 -0.42 7.68 0.87
C ASN A 68 0.97 7.43 0.28
N LYS A 69 1.63 6.32 0.64
CA LYS A 69 2.95 5.96 0.11
C LYS A 69 2.87 5.71 -1.40
N ASP A 70 1.90 4.90 -1.83
CA ASP A 70 1.67 4.58 -3.23
C ASP A 70 1.38 5.83 -4.07
N PHE A 71 0.54 6.74 -3.56
CA PHE A 71 0.30 8.04 -4.18
C PHE A 71 1.59 8.85 -4.30
N SER A 72 2.39 8.97 -3.23
CA SER A 72 3.63 9.76 -3.23
C SER A 72 4.67 9.31 -4.28
N LEU A 73 4.67 8.01 -4.60
CA LEU A 73 5.57 7.40 -5.55
C LEU A 73 5.04 7.49 -6.99
N PHE A 74 3.74 7.27 -7.20
CA PHE A 74 3.22 6.98 -8.55
C PHE A 74 2.17 7.95 -9.10
N SER A 75 1.66 8.91 -8.33
CA SER A 75 0.57 9.80 -8.81
C SER A 75 1.03 11.04 -9.56
N GLN A 76 2.31 11.44 -9.41
CA GLN A 76 2.84 12.72 -9.94
C GLN A 76 3.50 12.59 -11.32
N GLY A 77 3.15 11.58 -12.11
CA GLY A 77 3.79 11.33 -13.42
C GLY A 77 5.27 10.93 -13.35
N LYS A 78 5.78 10.62 -12.14
CA LYS A 78 7.13 10.09 -11.93
C LYS A 78 7.25 8.72 -12.60
N LYS A 79 8.33 8.52 -13.36
CA LYS A 79 8.66 7.19 -13.87
C LYS A 79 9.41 6.40 -12.80
N TYR A 80 9.41 5.08 -12.94
CA TYR A 80 10.17 4.20 -12.05
C TYR A 80 11.65 4.59 -11.96
N THR A 81 12.25 5.01 -13.07
CA THR A 81 13.66 5.43 -13.16
C THR A 81 13.96 6.74 -12.42
N ASP A 82 12.94 7.52 -12.08
CA ASP A 82 13.07 8.83 -11.46
C ASP A 82 13.01 8.74 -9.92
N ILE A 83 12.74 7.56 -9.38
CA ILE A 83 12.55 7.30 -7.94
C ILE A 83 13.78 6.57 -7.41
N SER A 84 14.31 7.03 -6.27
CA SER A 84 15.45 6.36 -5.65
C SER A 84 15.06 4.97 -5.16
N LYS A 85 15.96 4.00 -5.24
CA LYS A 85 15.64 2.64 -4.78
C LYS A 85 15.25 2.60 -3.31
N GLU A 86 15.89 3.45 -2.52
CA GLU A 86 15.68 3.65 -1.10
C GLU A 86 14.28 4.16 -0.78
N ASP A 87 13.60 4.83 -1.73
CA ASP A 87 12.23 5.31 -1.57
C ASP A 87 11.19 4.21 -1.77
N PHE A 88 11.55 3.10 -2.41
CA PHE A 88 10.68 1.94 -2.59
C PHE A 88 10.58 1.16 -1.28
N THR A 89 9.83 1.70 -0.33
CA THR A 89 9.53 1.10 0.96
C THR A 89 8.06 0.71 1.06
N VAL A 90 7.78 -0.29 1.90
CA VAL A 90 6.42 -0.74 2.23
C VAL A 90 6.19 -0.49 3.72
N PRO A 91 5.05 0.12 4.13
CA PRO A 91 4.73 0.30 5.54
C PRO A 91 4.90 -1.01 6.32
N ASN A 92 5.64 -0.95 7.42
CA ASN A 92 5.85 -2.09 8.32
C ASN A 92 4.92 -1.99 9.55
N LEU A 93 5.00 -2.97 10.45
CA LEU A 93 4.13 -3.00 11.63
C LEU A 93 4.35 -1.80 12.58
N GLU A 94 5.59 -1.34 12.71
CA GLU A 94 5.94 -0.18 13.54
C GLU A 94 5.38 1.12 12.94
N ASP A 95 5.40 1.27 11.62
CA ASP A 95 4.80 2.42 10.93
C ASP A 95 3.29 2.50 11.21
N VAL A 96 2.60 1.35 11.16
CA VAL A 96 1.16 1.28 11.47
C VAL A 96 0.91 1.59 12.94
N GLN A 97 1.69 1.02 13.84
CA GLN A 97 1.57 1.26 15.28
C GLN A 97 1.78 2.74 15.62
N ARG A 98 2.83 3.36 15.07
CA ARG A 98 3.10 4.80 15.24
C ARG A 98 1.95 5.66 14.71
N SER A 99 1.37 5.27 13.58
CA SER A 99 0.23 5.96 12.97
C SER A 99 -1.02 5.90 13.87
N ILE A 100 -1.28 4.75 14.51
CA ILE A 100 -2.36 4.61 15.50
C ILE A 100 -2.10 5.54 16.69
N GLU A 101 -0.89 5.52 17.24
CA GLU A 101 -0.50 6.35 18.40
C GLU A 101 -0.58 7.85 18.12
N SER A 102 -0.25 8.28 16.89
CA SER A 102 -0.31 9.68 16.48
C SER A 102 -1.71 10.18 16.12
N GLY A 103 -2.69 9.27 15.94
CA GLY A 103 -4.03 9.60 15.44
C GLY A 103 -4.14 9.67 13.91
N ILE A 104 -5.36 9.93 13.40
CA ILE A 104 -5.74 9.78 11.98
C ILE A 104 -4.84 10.60 11.05
N VAL A 105 -4.11 9.91 10.16
CA VAL A 105 -3.50 10.52 8.98
C VAL A 105 -4.58 10.65 7.89
N PRO A 106 -4.91 11.86 7.39
CA PRO A 106 -5.85 11.99 6.29
C PRO A 106 -5.31 11.29 5.04
N VAL A 107 -6.19 10.58 4.34
CA VAL A 107 -5.88 10.03 3.01
C VAL A 107 -5.70 11.20 2.04
N THR A 108 -4.49 11.38 1.52
CA THR A 108 -4.21 12.44 0.54
C THR A 108 -4.49 11.90 -0.86
N LEU A 109 -5.75 11.57 -1.13
CA LEU A 109 -6.23 11.28 -2.48
C LEU A 109 -6.97 12.51 -2.98
N ARG A 110 -6.28 13.34 -3.79
CA ARG A 110 -6.93 14.32 -4.67
C ARG A 110 -7.01 13.74 -6.07
#